data_AF-A0A1I4EQY3-F1
#
_entry.id   AF-A0A1I4EQY3-F1
#
_cell.length_a   1.000
_cell.length_b   1.000
_cell.length_c   1.000
_cell.angle_alpha   90.00
_cell.angle_beta   90.00
_cell.angle_gamma   90.00
#
_symmetry.space_group_name_H-M   'P 1'
#
loop_
_entity.id
_entity.type
_entity.pdbx_description
1 polymer ?
#
loop_
_entity_poly.entity_id
_entity_poly.type
_entity_poly.pdbx_seq_one_letter_code
_entity_poly.pdbx_strand_id
1 'polypeptide(L)' 'MRSPDGRYRTAPLRALWDMDKIHKGGFYHDGRFATLGDVVKHYDGHLRLDLTEQEKSNLIEYLKSI' A
#
# COMPACT_ATOMS: atom_id res chain seq x y z
N MET A 1 -11.38 -1.39 8.77
CA MET A 1 -12.75 -0.82 8.93
C MET A 1 -12.82 0.51 8.17
N ARG A 2 -13.81 0.69 7.29
CA ARG A 2 -14.10 2.01 6.67
C ARG A 2 -14.54 3.00 7.76
N SER A 3 -14.39 4.30 7.53
CA SER A 3 -14.95 5.28 8.46
C SER A 3 -16.48 5.06 8.60
N PRO A 4 -17.12 5.54 9.67
CA PRO A 4 -18.55 5.32 9.90
C PRO A 4 -19.45 5.76 8.73
N ASP A 5 -18.96 6.65 7.87
CA ASP A 5 -19.59 7.13 6.63
C ASP A 5 -19.21 6.30 5.37
N GLY A 6 -18.55 5.16 5.53
CA GLY A 6 -18.17 4.25 4.44
C GLY A 6 -16.99 4.72 3.59
N ARG A 7 -16.35 5.85 3.94
CA ARG A 7 -15.23 6.40 3.17
C ARG A 7 -13.90 5.72 3.52
N TYR A 8 -12.97 5.84 2.59
CA TYR A 8 -11.59 5.50 2.83
C TYR A 8 -10.85 6.71 3.36
N ARG A 9 -10.23 6.56 4.53
CA ARG A 9 -9.24 7.53 4.98
C ARG A 9 -7.93 7.21 4.29
N THR A 10 -7.37 8.17 3.58
CA THR A 10 -5.99 8.07 3.10
C THR A 10 -5.07 8.06 4.31
N ALA A 11 -4.39 6.93 4.53
CA ALA A 11 -3.37 6.84 5.56
C ALA A 11 -2.17 7.72 5.15
N PRO A 12 -1.52 8.42 6.10
CA PRO A 12 -0.26 9.08 5.80
C PRO A 12 0.75 8.04 5.32
N LEU A 13 1.47 8.35 4.24
CA LEU A 13 2.45 7.44 3.64
C LEU A 13 3.74 7.29 4.45
N ARG A 14 3.91 8.13 5.47
CA ARG A 14 5.12 8.17 6.28
C ARG A 14 5.29 6.88 7.08
N ALA A 15 6.45 6.24 6.97
CA ALA A 15 6.78 4.98 7.64
C ALA A 15 5.84 3.80 7.32
N LEU A 16 5.17 3.83 6.16
CA LEU A 16 4.16 2.82 5.77
C LEU A 16 4.72 1.38 5.71
N TRP A 17 6.04 1.22 5.60
CA TRP A 17 6.74 -0.07 5.60
C TRP A 17 7.06 -0.64 6.99
N ASP A 18 6.81 0.10 8.08
CA ASP A 18 7.07 -0.36 9.46
C ASP A 18 5.96 -1.33 9.91
N MET A 19 6.06 -2.56 9.40
CA MET A 19 5.05 -3.63 9.53
C MET A 19 4.73 -3.96 10.99
N ASP A 20 5.75 -4.05 11.84
CA ASP A 20 5.62 -4.47 13.23
C ASP A 20 4.85 -3.45 14.08
N LYS A 21 4.97 -2.16 13.76
CA LYS A 21 4.31 -1.10 14.53
C LYS A 21 2.96 -0.68 13.97
N ILE A 22 2.80 -0.66 12.64
CA ILE A 22 1.65 0.00 11.99
C ILE A 22 0.66 -1.01 11.39
N HIS A 23 1.11 -2.17 10.95
CA HIS A 23 0.32 -3.10 10.13
C HIS A 23 0.27 -4.52 10.73
N LYS A 24 -0.14 -4.64 12.00
CA LYS A 24 -0.22 -5.94 12.72
C LYS A 24 -1.11 -7.02 12.07
N GLY A 25 -1.80 -6.71 10.98
CA GLY A 25 -2.59 -7.67 10.19
C GLY A 25 -2.36 -7.57 8.67
N GLY A 26 -1.30 -6.89 8.22
CA GLY A 26 -1.04 -6.61 6.80
C GLY A 26 -1.39 -5.17 6.40
N PHE A 27 -1.01 -4.80 5.17
CA PHE A 27 -1.35 -3.53 4.56
C PHE A 27 -2.84 -3.45 4.21
N TYR A 28 -3.31 -2.22 3.95
CA TYR A 28 -4.70 -1.89 3.67
C TYR A 28 -5.60 -1.90 4.93
N HIS A 29 -6.81 -1.35 4.80
CA HIS A 29 -7.71 -1.13 5.93
C HIS A 29 -8.33 -2.41 6.52
N ASP A 30 -8.15 -3.55 5.85
CA ASP A 30 -8.63 -4.87 6.24
C ASP A 30 -7.50 -5.92 6.26
N GLY A 31 -6.24 -5.51 6.07
CA GLY A 31 -5.10 -6.42 6.15
C GLY A 31 -4.92 -7.38 4.96
N ARG A 32 -5.68 -7.21 3.87
CA ARG A 32 -5.69 -8.18 2.75
C ARG A 32 -4.34 -8.35 2.03
N PHE A 33 -3.39 -7.44 2.23
CA PHE A 33 -2.10 -7.44 1.52
C PHE A 33 -0.97 -7.71 2.52
N ALA A 34 -0.16 -8.74 2.26
CA ALA A 34 0.94 -9.11 3.14
C ALA A 34 2.18 -8.24 2.92
N THR A 35 2.37 -7.73 1.70
CA THR A 35 3.56 -6.98 1.32
C THR A 35 3.24 -5.64 0.65
N LEU A 36 4.21 -4.72 0.64
CA LEU A 36 4.11 -3.47 -0.12
C LEU A 36 4.00 -3.75 -1.62
N GLY A 37 4.59 -4.84 -2.10
CA GLY A 37 4.46 -5.29 -3.48
C GLY A 37 3.03 -5.67 -3.84
N ASP A 38 2.29 -6.32 -2.94
CA ASP A 38 0.88 -6.66 -3.15
C ASP A 38 0.01 -5.40 -3.28
N VAL A 39 0.33 -4.35 -2.49
CA VAL A 39 -0.34 -3.04 -2.57
C VAL A 39 -0.07 -2.37 -3.91
N VAL A 40 1.20 -2.33 -4.34
CA VAL A 40 1.60 -1.73 -5.63
C VAL A 40 0.93 -2.46 -6.79
N LYS A 41 0.97 -3.80 -6.79
CA LYS A 41 0.31 -4.63 -7.80
C LYS A 41 -1.20 -4.39 -7.85
N HIS A 42 -1.84 -4.21 -6.69
CA HIS A 42 -3.27 -3.89 -6.64
C HIS A 42 -3.57 -2.56 -7.33
N TYR A 43 -2.82 -1.50 -7.02
CA TYR A 43 -3.07 -0.18 -7.62
C TYR A 43 -2.69 -0.09 -9.09
N ASP A 44 -1.64 -0.80 -9.51
CA ASP A 44 -1.28 -0.92 -10.93
C ASP A 44 -2.48 -1.45 -11.77
N GLY A 45 -3.11 -2.53 -11.31
CA GLY A 45 -4.31 -3.08 -11.97
C GLY A 45 -5.59 -2.25 -11.74
N HIS A 46 -5.80 -1.71 -10.54
CA HIS A 46 -7.00 -0.95 -10.20
C HIS A 46 -7.09 0.38 -10.95
N LEU A 47 -5.95 1.05 -11.12
CA LEU A 47 -5.84 2.33 -11.82
C LEU A 47 -5.41 2.18 -13.28
N ARG A 48 -5.06 0.95 -13.73
CA ARG A 48 -4.57 0.66 -15.09
C ARG A 48 -3.36 1.51 -15.45
N LEU A 49 -2.34 1.44 -14.60
CA LEU A 49 -1.12 2.23 -14.74
C LEU A 49 -0.12 1.60 -15.73
N ASP A 50 -0.29 0.32 -16.03
CA ASP A 50 0.56 -0.47 -16.94
C ASP A 50 2.06 -0.36 -16.58
N LEU A 51 2.36 -0.40 -15.28
CA LEU A 51 3.73 -0.27 -14.78
C LEU A 51 4.57 -1.49 -15.21
N THR A 52 5.77 -1.20 -15.67
CA THR A 52 6.82 -2.20 -15.84
C THR A 52 7.28 -2.74 -14.50
N GLU A 53 7.91 -3.92 -14.51
CA GLU A 53 8.47 -4.50 -13.28
C GLU A 53 9.55 -3.61 -12.64
N GLN A 54 10.30 -2.87 -13.46
CA GLN A 54 11.29 -1.90 -12.97
C GLN A 54 10.63 -0.71 -12.28
N GLU A 55 9.55 -0.17 -12.84
CA GLU A 55 8.80 0.94 -12.22
C GLU A 55 8.17 0.52 -10.90
N LYS A 56 7.61 -0.70 -10.82
CA LYS A 56 7.10 -1.27 -9.56
C LYS A 56 8.21 -1.37 -8.52
N SER A 57 9.37 -1.90 -8.90
CA SER A 57 10.53 -2.00 -8.00
C SER A 57 10.99 -0.63 -7.50
N ASN A 58 11.11 0.35 -8.40
CA ASN A 58 11.52 1.70 -8.06
C ASN A 58 10.51 2.39 -7.13
N LEU A 59 9.21 2.20 -7.37
CA LEU A 59 8.15 2.74 -6.54
C LEU A 59 8.18 2.13 -5.13
N ILE A 60 8.42 0.82 -5.01
CA ILE A 60 8.56 0.15 -3.71
C ILE A 60 9.72 0.75 -2.91
N GLU A 61 10.89 0.96 -3.54
CA GLU A 61 12.04 1.55 -2.85
C GLU A 61 11.81 3.02 -2.48
N TYR A 62 11.19 3.80 -3.36
CA TYR A 62 10.79 5.17 -3.03
C TYR A 62 9.86 5.22 -1.81
N LEU A 63 8.82 4.36 -1.78
CA LEU A 63 7.88 4.28 -0.66
C LEU A 63 8.54 3.83 0.66
N LYS A 64 9.66 3.09 0.62
CA LYS A 64 10.44 2.74 1.82
C LYS A 64 11.30 3.89 2.36
N SER A 65 11.49 4.95 1.58
CA SER A 65 12.37 6.07 1.93
C SER A 65 11.69 7.25 2.65
N ILE A 66 10.35 7.23 2.80
CA ILE A 66 9.53 8.41 3.20
C ILE A 66 8.96 8.39 4.63
#